data_AF-A0A7C5LKH4-F1
#
_entry.id   AF-A0A7C5LKH4-F1
#
_cell.length_a   1.000
_cell.length_b   1.000
_cell.length_c   1.000
_cell.angle_alpha   90.00
_cell.angle_beta   90.00
_cell.angle_gamma   90.00
#
_symmetry.space_group_name_H-M   'P 1'
#
loop_
_entity.id
_entity.type
_entity.pdbx_description
1 polymer ?
#
loop_
_entity_poly.entity_id
_entity_poly.type
_entity_poly.pdbx_seq_one_letter_code
_entity_poly.pdbx_strand_id
1 'polypeptide(L)'
;MKHWKAILGVIGIFVLGALAGALLTHRLYMKRVRALARGEAMVPAETIARRIGQRLGLTAEQRARLVPLIADTRQRLNRIRADTEPQVREAFQELEGRIRPLLTPEQQTQFDKLLAEFNRRWPNVTVTPSL
;
A
#
# COMPACT_ATOMS: atom_id res chain seq x y z
N MET A 1 -55.46 -0.85 2.24
CA MET A 1 -54.80 0.45 1.99
C MET A 1 -53.74 0.78 3.08
N LYS A 2 -52.62 0.04 3.17
CA LYS A 2 -51.46 0.45 4.02
C LYS A 2 -50.14 -0.33 3.82
N HIS A 3 -50.07 -1.27 2.87
CA HIS A 3 -48.90 -2.13 2.65
C HIS A 3 -47.69 -1.39 2.03
N TRP A 4 -47.95 -0.30 1.30
CA TRP A 4 -46.94 0.59 0.70
C TRP A 4 -45.92 1.11 1.73
N LYS A 5 -46.39 1.44 2.95
CA LYS A 5 -45.51 1.99 4.00
C LYS A 5 -44.56 0.92 4.55
N ALA A 6 -45.03 -0.33 4.61
CA ALA A 6 -44.21 -1.48 5.00
C ALA A 6 -43.18 -1.82 3.91
N ILE A 7 -43.58 -1.80 2.64
CA ILE A 7 -42.67 -2.03 1.50
C ILE A 7 -41.57 -0.95 1.48
N LEU A 8 -41.91 0.32 1.67
CA LEU A 8 -40.94 1.41 1.77
C LEU A 8 -39.96 1.23 2.94
N GLY A 9 -40.45 0.77 4.10
CA GLY A 9 -39.59 0.47 5.25
C GLY A 9 -38.57 -0.63 4.94
N VAL A 10 -39.01 -1.72 4.31
CA VAL A 10 -38.14 -2.84 3.91
C VAL A 10 -37.11 -2.42 2.87
N ILE A 11 -37.52 -1.65 1.86
CA ILE A 11 -36.60 -1.09 0.86
C ILE A 11 -35.57 -0.18 1.52
N GLY A 12 -35.98 0.67 2.48
CA GLY A 12 -35.08 1.55 3.22
C GLY A 12 -33.98 0.79 3.97
N ILE A 13 -34.33 -0.30 4.66
CA ILE A 13 -33.36 -1.16 5.35
C ILE A 13 -32.39 -1.79 4.35
N PHE A 14 -32.89 -2.24 3.20
CA PHE A 14 -32.05 -2.87 2.17
C PHE A 14 -31.06 -1.88 1.56
N VAL A 15 -31.50 -0.65 1.29
CA VAL A 15 -30.64 0.43 0.78
C VAL A 15 -29.58 0.80 1.81
N LEU A 16 -29.95 0.94 3.10
CA LEU A 16 -28.99 1.22 4.17
C LEU A 16 -27.96 0.09 4.32
N GLY A 17 -28.39 -1.17 4.24
CA GLY A 17 -27.50 -2.33 4.26
C GLY A 17 -26.54 -2.35 3.06
N ALA A 18 -27.03 -2.05 1.86
CA ALA A 18 -26.21 -1.97 0.65
C ALA A 18 -25.19 -0.83 0.74
N LEU A 19 -25.59 0.34 1.24
CA LEU A 19 -24.69 1.48 1.44
C LEU A 19 -23.61 1.18 2.49
N ALA A 20 -23.99 0.59 3.63
CA ALA A 20 -23.04 0.17 4.67
C ALA A 20 -22.05 -0.89 4.14
N GLY A 21 -22.55 -1.89 3.43
CA GLY A 21 -21.74 -2.93 2.79
C GLY A 21 -20.79 -2.37 1.72
N ALA A 22 -21.28 -1.46 0.88
CA ALA A 22 -20.47 -0.78 -0.14
C ALA A 22 -19.37 0.07 0.50
N LEU A 23 -19.68 0.83 1.56
CA LEU A 23 -18.71 1.67 2.26
C LEU A 23 -17.63 0.82 2.95
N LEU A 24 -18.02 -0.27 3.60
CA LEU A 24 -17.10 -1.23 4.23
C LEU A 24 -16.19 -1.88 3.18
N THR A 25 -16.78 -2.35 2.08
CA THR A 25 -16.05 -2.98 0.97
C THR A 25 -15.09 -1.99 0.32
N HIS A 26 -15.52 -0.75 0.09
CA HIS A 26 -14.69 0.32 -0.46
C HIS A 26 -13.50 0.65 0.45
N ARG A 27 -13.72 0.75 1.77
CA ARG A 27 -12.64 0.97 2.76
C ARG A 27 -11.62 -0.16 2.78
N LEU A 28 -12.07 -1.42 2.72
CA LEU A 28 -11.18 -2.59 2.71
C LEU A 28 -10.45 -2.76 1.37
N TYR A 29 -11.16 -2.52 0.27
CA TYR A 29 -10.60 -2.54 -1.08
C TYR A 29 -9.54 -1.44 -1.25
N MET A 30 -9.80 -0.21 -0.80
CA MET A 30 -8.81 0.86 -0.84
C MET A 30 -7.59 0.58 0.03
N LYS A 31 -7.72 -0.08 1.19
CA LYS A 31 -6.55 -0.54 1.96
C LYS A 31 -5.72 -1.56 1.18
N ARG A 32 -6.37 -2.53 0.50
CA ARG A 32 -5.68 -3.54 -0.32
C ARG A 32 -5.05 -2.96 -1.59
N VAL A 33 -5.75 -2.06 -2.27
CA VAL A 33 -5.25 -1.40 -3.49
C VAL A 33 -4.12 -0.44 -3.15
N ARG A 34 -4.19 0.30 -2.05
CA ARG A 34 -3.05 1.09 -1.56
C ARG A 34 -1.88 0.20 -1.13
N ALA A 35 -2.14 -1.00 -0.61
CA ALA A 35 -1.08 -1.96 -0.35
C ALA A 35 -0.42 -2.46 -1.64
N LEU A 36 -1.21 -2.85 -2.64
CA LEU A 36 -0.71 -3.26 -3.95
C LEU A 36 0.04 -2.12 -4.68
N ALA A 37 -0.50 -0.90 -4.65
CA ALA A 37 0.10 0.28 -5.29
C ALA A 37 1.42 0.71 -4.64
N ARG A 38 1.61 0.45 -3.35
CA ARG A 38 2.87 0.68 -2.62
C ARG A 38 3.92 -0.42 -2.81
N GLY A 39 3.70 -1.36 -3.73
CA GLY A 39 4.57 -2.53 -3.88
C GLY A 39 4.44 -3.55 -2.74
N GLU A 40 3.44 -3.40 -1.85
CA GLU A 40 3.10 -4.37 -0.80
C GLU A 40 2.23 -5.52 -1.35
N ALA A 41 2.40 -5.91 -2.62
CA ALA A 41 2.00 -7.24 -3.14
C ALA A 41 2.88 -8.32 -2.50
N MET A 42 2.83 -8.34 -1.19
CA MET A 42 3.80 -8.96 -0.32
C MET A 42 3.32 -10.39 -0.17
N VAL A 43 4.12 -11.33 -0.70
CA VAL A 43 3.85 -12.78 -0.74
C VAL A 43 3.15 -13.23 0.54
N PRO A 44 1.95 -13.85 0.51
CA PRO A 44 1.19 -14.21 1.72
C PRO A 44 2.02 -14.96 2.75
N ALA A 45 1.76 -14.74 4.05
CA ALA A 45 2.52 -15.39 5.13
C ALA A 45 2.48 -16.92 4.97
N GLU A 46 1.34 -17.44 4.55
CA GLU A 46 1.12 -18.83 4.16
C GLU A 46 2.08 -19.32 3.06
N THR A 47 2.33 -18.49 2.05
CA THR A 47 3.22 -18.85 0.94
C THR A 47 4.68 -18.88 1.40
N ILE A 48 5.07 -17.98 2.30
CA ILE A 48 6.41 -17.96 2.91
C ILE A 48 6.57 -19.18 3.84
N ALA A 49 5.59 -19.42 4.72
CA ALA A 49 5.57 -20.57 5.62
C ALA A 49 5.63 -21.90 4.85
N ARG A 50 4.92 -21.99 3.71
CA ARG A 50 4.99 -23.16 2.82
C ARG A 50 6.37 -23.35 2.21
N ARG A 51 7.01 -22.28 1.71
CA ARG A 51 8.37 -22.37 1.13
C ARG A 51 9.41 -22.78 2.18
N ILE A 52 9.35 -22.19 3.37
CA ILE A 52 10.21 -22.57 4.51
C ILE A 52 9.91 -24.02 4.91
N GLY A 53 8.63 -24.37 5.04
CA GLY A 53 8.18 -25.70 5.41
C GLY A 53 8.58 -26.80 4.43
N GLN A 54 8.61 -26.50 3.13
CA GLN A 54 9.11 -27.43 2.10
C GLN A 54 10.62 -27.64 2.21
N ARG A 55 11.39 -26.57 2.46
CA ARG A 55 12.86 -26.65 2.57
C ARG A 55 13.33 -27.32 3.86
N LEU A 56 12.57 -27.17 4.95
CA LEU A 56 12.93 -27.70 6.27
C LEU A 56 12.17 -28.98 6.66
N GLY A 57 11.29 -29.49 5.78
CA GLY A 57 10.48 -30.69 6.08
C GLY A 57 9.50 -30.49 7.23
N LEU A 58 8.97 -29.27 7.44
CA LEU A 58 8.08 -28.97 8.57
C LEU A 58 6.73 -29.69 8.46
N THR A 59 6.22 -30.16 9.60
CA THR A 59 4.87 -30.74 9.73
C THR A 59 3.78 -29.67 9.54
N ALA A 60 2.53 -30.11 9.35
CA ALA A 60 1.39 -29.19 9.22
C ALA A 60 1.23 -28.30 10.46
N GLU A 61 1.40 -28.86 11.65
CA GLU A 61 1.31 -28.12 12.92
C GLU A 61 2.44 -27.09 13.06
N GLN A 62 3.67 -27.44 12.69
CA GLN A 62 4.80 -26.50 12.71
C GLN A 62 4.58 -25.34 11.73
N ARG A 63 4.05 -25.62 10.53
CA ARG A 63 3.69 -24.58 9.56
C ARG A 63 2.58 -23.67 10.09
N ALA A 64 1.53 -24.23 10.70
CA ALA A 64 0.45 -23.46 11.29
C ALA A 64 0.94 -22.49 12.39
N ARG A 65 1.94 -22.90 13.18
CA ARG A 65 2.59 -22.02 14.17
C ARG A 65 3.51 -20.96 13.55
N LEU A 66 4.10 -21.23 12.38
CA LEU A 66 5.01 -20.32 11.69
C LEU A 66 4.29 -19.15 11.00
N VAL A 67 3.08 -19.38 10.50
CA VAL A 67 2.26 -18.37 9.82
C VAL A 67 2.06 -17.08 10.65
N PRO A 68 1.59 -17.13 11.92
CA PRO A 68 1.41 -15.92 12.72
C PRO A 68 2.73 -15.20 13.03
N LEU A 69 3.85 -15.92 13.19
CA LEU A 69 5.17 -15.32 13.43
C LEU A 69 5.66 -14.51 12.21
N ILE A 70 5.47 -15.07 11.01
CA ILE A 70 5.76 -14.36 9.76
C ILE A 70 4.84 -13.16 9.61
N ALA A 71 3.54 -13.31 9.91
CA ALA A 71 2.57 -12.22 9.80
C ALA A 71 2.92 -11.04 10.72
N ASP A 72 3.28 -11.31 11.98
CA ASP A 72 3.71 -10.29 12.95
C ASP A 72 4.97 -9.56 12.49
N THR A 73 6.00 -10.31 12.07
CA THR A 73 7.25 -9.73 11.55
C THR A 73 6.98 -8.81 10.37
N ARG A 74 6.07 -9.19 9.47
CA ARG A 74 5.69 -8.36 8.33
C ARG A 74 4.96 -7.10 8.75
N GLN A 75 4.07 -7.18 9.73
CA GLN A 75 3.40 -6.02 10.28
C GLN A 75 4.42 -5.04 10.87
N ARG A 76 5.42 -5.54 11.60
CA ARG A 76 6.52 -4.73 12.13
C ARG A 76 7.32 -4.06 11.02
N LEU A 77 7.72 -4.80 9.98
CA LEU A 77 8.44 -4.23 8.83
C LEU A 77 7.64 -3.15 8.09
N ASN A 78 6.33 -3.34 7.96
CA ASN A 78 5.47 -2.34 7.33
C ASN A 78 5.34 -1.06 8.16
N ARG A 79 5.31 -1.18 9.50
CA ARG A 79 5.37 0.01 10.38
C ARG A 79 6.69 0.76 10.19
N ILE A 80 7.82 0.06 10.25
CA ILE A 80 9.14 0.66 10.02
C ILE A 80 9.18 1.39 8.66
N ARG A 81 8.69 0.76 7.60
CA ARG A 81 8.62 1.41 6.28
C ARG A 81 7.76 2.66 6.29
N ALA A 82 6.57 2.60 6.87
CA ALA A 82 5.68 3.76 6.95
C ALA A 82 6.29 4.91 7.75
N ASP A 83 7.05 4.61 8.80
CA ASP A 83 7.71 5.61 9.64
C ASP A 83 8.95 6.23 8.95
N THR A 84 9.68 5.43 8.16
CA THR A 84 10.91 5.88 7.48
C THR A 84 10.66 6.47 6.09
N GLU A 85 9.58 6.09 5.40
CA GLU A 85 9.22 6.60 4.05
C GLU A 85 9.27 8.14 3.94
N PRO A 86 8.72 8.93 4.89
CA PRO A 86 8.82 10.39 4.87
C PRO A 86 10.26 10.90 4.91
N GLN A 87 11.10 10.29 5.75
CA GLN A 87 12.50 10.68 5.91
C GLN A 87 13.32 10.42 4.64
N VAL A 88 13.06 9.29 3.97
CA VAL A 88 13.69 8.98 2.69
C VAL A 88 13.26 10.01 1.64
N ARG A 89 11.97 10.34 1.57
CA ARG A 89 11.46 11.35 0.63
C ARG A 89 12.10 12.72 0.87
N GLU A 90 12.19 13.13 2.12
CA GLU A 90 12.83 14.39 2.52
C GLU A 90 14.30 14.44 2.09
N ALA A 91 15.06 13.37 2.33
CA ALA A 91 16.47 13.30 1.91
C ALA A 91 16.65 13.44 0.39
N PHE A 92 15.78 12.80 -0.41
CA PHE A 92 15.84 12.96 -1.87
C PHE A 92 15.37 14.34 -2.33
N GLN A 93 14.39 14.95 -1.65
CA GLN A 93 13.93 16.30 -1.93
C GLN A 93 15.02 17.33 -1.63
N GLU A 94 15.74 17.18 -0.53
CA GLU A 94 16.90 18.02 -0.20
C GLU A 94 18.00 17.87 -1.25
N LEU A 95 18.30 16.62 -1.65
CA LEU A 95 19.28 16.34 -2.69
C LEU A 95 18.90 17.02 -4.02
N GLU A 96 17.63 16.93 -4.42
CA GLU A 96 17.11 17.60 -5.62
C GLU A 96 17.35 19.11 -5.56
N GLY A 97 16.95 19.76 -4.46
CA GLY A 97 17.12 21.21 -4.28
C GLY A 97 18.59 21.65 -4.20
N ARG A 98 19.51 20.75 -3.86
CA ARG A 98 20.96 21.02 -3.88
C ARG A 98 21.60 20.80 -5.24
N ILE A 99 21.09 19.86 -6.04
CA ILE A 99 21.58 19.57 -7.39
C ILE A 99 21.08 20.63 -8.37
N ARG A 100 19.80 20.98 -8.33
CA ARG A 100 19.14 21.85 -9.33
C ARG A 100 19.83 23.21 -9.56
N PRO A 101 20.33 23.93 -8.52
CA PRO A 101 21.05 25.18 -8.71
C PRO A 101 22.42 25.05 -9.40
N LEU A 102 22.99 23.83 -9.44
CA LEU A 102 24.28 23.55 -10.08
C LEU A 102 24.14 23.29 -11.58
N LEU A 103 22.91 23.20 -12.09
CA LEU A 103 22.61 22.82 -13.46
C LEU A 103 22.27 24.04 -14.32
N THR A 104 22.66 24.01 -15.60
CA THR A 104 22.15 24.97 -16.59
C THR A 104 20.66 24.74 -16.86
N PRO A 105 19.93 25.71 -17.44
CA PRO A 105 18.51 25.54 -17.78
C PRO A 105 18.23 24.30 -18.64
N GLU A 106 19.10 23.99 -19.60
CA GLU A 106 18.96 22.81 -20.46
C GLU A 106 19.17 21.51 -19.66
N GLN A 107 20.12 21.51 -18.72
CA GLN A 107 20.39 20.38 -17.83
C GLN A 107 19.28 20.17 -16.81
N GLN A 108 18.64 21.23 -16.30
CA GLN A 108 17.47 21.12 -15.42
C GLN A 108 16.32 20.38 -16.12
N THR A 109 16.09 20.67 -17.41
CA THR A 109 15.08 19.97 -18.21
C THR A 109 15.38 18.48 -18.36
N GLN A 110 16.67 18.10 -18.47
CA GLN A 110 17.06 16.69 -18.49
C GLN A 110 16.91 16.04 -17.11
N PHE A 111 17.24 16.78 -16.05
CA PHE A 111 17.12 16.33 -14.67
C PHE A 111 15.66 16.05 -14.29
N ASP A 112 14.71 16.88 -14.73
CA ASP A 112 13.27 16.65 -14.52
C ASP A 112 12.79 15.34 -15.14
N LYS A 113 13.35 14.95 -16.31
CA LYS A 113 13.04 13.66 -16.94
C LYS A 113 13.59 12.48 -16.12
N LEU A 114 14.80 12.62 -15.56
CA LEU A 114 15.39 11.62 -14.69
C LEU A 114 14.57 11.46 -13.40
N LEU A 115 14.12 12.56 -12.80
CA LEU A 115 13.23 12.53 -11.63
C LEU A 115 11.88 11.88 -11.95
N ALA A 116 11.30 12.15 -13.12
CA ALA A 116 10.06 11.51 -13.54
C ALA A 116 10.22 9.99 -13.70
N GLU A 117 11.33 9.51 -14.28
CA GLU A 117 11.62 8.08 -14.36
C GLU A 117 11.85 7.46 -12.98
N PHE A 118 12.60 8.14 -12.12
CA PHE A 118 12.83 7.73 -10.74
C PHE A 118 11.49 7.56 -10.00
N ASN A 119 10.60 8.56 -10.07
CA ASN A 119 9.28 8.52 -9.45
C ASN A 119 8.40 7.40 -9.99
N ARG A 120 8.52 7.07 -11.29
CA ARG A 120 7.80 5.92 -11.89
C ARG A 120 8.31 4.58 -11.33
N ARG A 121 9.61 4.47 -11.07
CA ARG A 121 10.23 3.27 -10.51
C ARG A 121 9.97 3.15 -9.01
N TRP A 122 9.94 4.27 -8.30
CA TRP A 122 9.84 4.38 -6.85
C TRP A 122 8.64 5.25 -6.44
N PRO A 123 7.40 4.80 -6.67
CA PRO A 123 6.19 5.60 -6.43
C PRO A 123 5.96 5.95 -4.94
N ASN A 124 6.64 5.27 -4.02
CA ASN A 124 6.52 5.57 -2.59
C ASN A 124 7.43 6.72 -2.15
N VAL A 125 8.43 7.09 -2.96
CA VAL A 125 9.46 8.10 -2.66
C VAL A 125 9.43 9.16 -3.76
N THR A 126 8.26 9.71 -4.05
CA THR A 126 8.11 10.72 -5.10
C THR A 126 8.82 12.02 -4.72
N VAL A 127 9.73 12.46 -5.57
CA VAL A 127 10.45 13.73 -5.49
C VAL A 127 9.80 14.73 -6.43
N THR A 128 9.46 15.92 -5.94
CA THR A 128 8.84 16.96 -6.78
C THR A 128 9.93 17.92 -7.25
N PRO A 129 10.02 18.26 -8.55
CA PRO A 129 10.96 19.27 -9.01
C PRO A 129 10.72 20.61 -8.30
N SER A 130 11.77 21.20 -7.77
CA SER A 130 11.69 22.56 -7.24
C SER A 130 11.63 23.58 -8.39
N LEU A 131 10.76 24.58 -8.27
CA LEU A 131 10.59 25.65 -9.26
C LEU A 131 11.75 26.63 -9.21
#